data_AF-A0A3S0FUL2-F1
#
_entry.id   AF-A0A3S0FUL2-F1
#
_cell.length_a   1.000
_cell.length_b   1.000
_cell.length_c   1.000
_cell.angle_alpha   90.00
_cell.angle_beta   90.00
_cell.angle_gamma   90.00
#
_symmetry.space_group_name_H-M   'P 1'
#
loop_
_entity.id
_entity.type
_entity.pdbx_description
1 polymer ?
#
loop_
_entity_poly.entity_id
_entity_poly.type
_entity_poly.pdbx_seq_one_letter_code
_entity_poly.pdbx_strand_id
1 'polypeptide(L)'
;MTSIQIDIKDGLSSSVAIKGPCRVATTANITLSGEQTIDGVAVVTDDRVLVKDQTTGSENGIYIADTGAWRRSKDFNKTKDIKTGTMVNVVSGSTGAGWWEVTTTGDITVGTTSIVFARAVLATSQMIDEDDMASNSDTKVPTQQSVKAYVDDGPSTSALQATMRDRIDAAPYVASVAALKALDTTKDTTAFLTVAGRKFRLDWTSGDLSSQITAADPRYIASDASPTGSAGAWVYAGSVETGQFFQPSGANVHYLADRVMMGSAVNNKASAVSSQPDWLTTYQIGTGRSFGFIEFAQSAVLNNSNANAANAFVAGAQTSGFAGTGNSIGVVTVGVNNNTSFSTNTYGLYSEAYRASGVSGGAYGFEIDTVNYASLAATNPFAQATGQTVGIQVAAGGGLSAVGQFASSVGINFWNNNAVFDKGISFGFTAINGTNGTDGNTGEAIAMATGHAITYYYGNNTKSWTLKANTTVNGDYVFSTAGTGNVNVPRLTADQIKFPATQVPSSDANTLDDYEEGTWTPTITATSGTFTSTSATGSYTKIGRLVSIRVSITITTVGTASGGVVFTLPFTANATGGWGMAGRENASTGKMLQSLILGSATTSNAFYYDNTSAIAAGANLIISGTYWV
;
A
#
# COMPACT_ATOMS: atom_id res chain seq x y z
N MET A 1 45.47 -56.63 99.36
CA MET A 1 46.28 -56.66 98.12
C MET A 1 47.75 -56.68 98.52
N THR A 2 48.41 -57.82 98.35
CA THR A 2 49.88 -57.91 98.35
C THR A 2 50.36 -57.86 96.90
N SER A 3 51.43 -57.10 96.66
CA SER A 3 51.94 -56.76 95.32
C SER A 3 52.18 -57.99 94.43
N ILE A 4 51.90 -57.87 93.13
CA ILE A 4 52.53 -58.72 92.12
C ILE A 4 54.03 -58.35 92.13
N GLN A 5 54.86 -59.20 92.73
CA GLN A 5 56.30 -59.12 92.52
C GLN A 5 56.59 -59.40 91.05
N ILE A 6 56.85 -58.35 90.28
CA ILE A 6 57.33 -58.47 88.90
C ILE A 6 58.77 -58.95 88.96
N ASP A 7 58.96 -60.26 88.94
CA ASP A 7 60.25 -60.85 88.60
C ASP A 7 60.51 -60.56 87.11
N ILE A 8 61.58 -59.81 86.83
CA ILE A 8 61.97 -59.41 85.47
C ILE A 8 62.43 -60.63 84.65
N LYS A 9 62.93 -61.70 85.31
CA LYS A 9 63.35 -62.95 84.65
C LYS A 9 62.15 -63.80 84.26
N ASP A 10 61.18 -63.94 85.15
CA ASP A 10 60.02 -64.83 84.96
C ASP A 10 58.79 -64.15 84.33
N GLY A 11 58.73 -62.80 84.31
CA GLY A 11 57.64 -62.03 83.72
C GLY A 11 56.29 -62.26 84.41
N LEU A 12 56.10 -61.84 85.66
CA LEU A 12 54.93 -62.31 86.45
C LEU A 12 53.54 -61.72 86.10
N SER A 13 53.27 -61.37 84.83
CA SER A 13 51.95 -60.93 84.34
C SER A 13 51.46 -61.82 83.20
N SER A 14 50.51 -62.71 83.51
CA SER A 14 49.90 -63.60 82.51
C SER A 14 49.04 -62.87 81.47
N SER A 15 48.50 -61.70 81.81
CA SER A 15 47.45 -61.01 81.05
C SER A 15 47.94 -59.98 80.01
N VAL A 16 49.25 -59.88 79.76
CA VAL A 16 49.77 -59.03 78.68
C VAL A 16 49.87 -59.79 77.35
N ALA A 17 49.43 -59.15 76.27
CA ALA A 17 49.51 -59.69 74.92
C ALA A 17 50.96 -59.76 74.39
N ILE A 18 51.87 -58.94 74.94
CA ILE A 18 53.29 -58.96 74.64
C ILE A 18 54.05 -59.47 75.87
N LYS A 19 54.82 -60.54 75.70
CA LYS A 19 55.55 -61.25 76.76
C LYS A 19 56.93 -60.66 77.02
N GLY A 20 57.51 -60.99 78.17
CA GLY A 20 58.89 -60.58 78.51
C GLY A 20 59.87 -61.08 77.44
N PRO A 21 60.79 -60.23 76.94
CA PRO A 21 61.62 -60.55 75.79
C PRO A 21 62.48 -61.79 76.05
N CYS A 22 62.72 -62.56 74.98
CA CYS A 22 63.65 -63.69 75.01
C CYS A 22 65.02 -63.23 74.54
N ARG A 23 66.07 -63.72 75.17
CA ARG A 23 67.45 -63.42 74.79
C ARG A 23 67.77 -63.98 73.41
N VAL A 24 67.32 -65.21 73.14
CA VAL A 24 67.48 -65.87 71.84
C VAL A 24 66.28 -66.77 71.55
N ALA A 25 66.08 -67.11 70.28
CA ALA A 25 65.12 -68.13 69.86
C ALA A 25 65.86 -69.36 69.33
N THR A 26 65.24 -70.54 69.46
CA THR A 26 65.75 -71.73 68.78
C THR A 26 65.74 -71.53 67.26
N THR A 27 66.57 -72.32 66.58
CA THR A 27 66.54 -72.51 65.11
C THR A 27 66.40 -73.99 64.71
N ALA A 28 66.39 -74.90 65.69
CA ALA A 28 66.24 -76.35 65.55
C ALA A 28 65.80 -76.95 66.91
N ASN A 29 65.47 -78.24 66.93
CA ASN A 29 65.11 -78.98 68.13
C ASN A 29 66.29 -79.07 69.12
N ILE A 30 66.07 -78.69 70.38
CA ILE A 30 67.07 -78.71 71.47
C ILE A 30 66.70 -79.70 72.58
N THR A 31 67.62 -79.93 73.52
CA THR A 31 67.33 -80.60 74.79
C THR A 31 66.94 -79.55 75.83
N LEU A 32 65.81 -79.71 76.53
CA LEU A 32 65.35 -78.80 77.58
C LEU A 32 66.04 -79.05 78.93
N SER A 33 67.37 -79.11 78.93
CA SER A 33 68.20 -79.29 80.13
C SER A 33 69.64 -78.86 79.84
N GLY A 34 70.29 -78.22 80.82
CA GLY A 34 71.69 -77.80 80.73
C GLY A 34 71.91 -76.53 79.89
N GLU A 35 72.97 -75.79 80.21
CA GLU A 35 73.38 -74.59 79.51
C GLU A 35 73.94 -74.93 78.11
N GLN A 36 73.54 -74.16 77.09
CA GLN A 36 73.72 -74.51 75.67
C GLN A 36 73.89 -73.26 74.80
N THR A 37 74.52 -73.40 73.63
CA THR A 37 74.60 -72.33 72.62
C THR A 37 73.48 -72.48 71.59
N ILE A 38 72.63 -71.47 71.45
CA ILE A 38 71.46 -71.45 70.55
C ILE A 38 71.58 -70.24 69.62
N ASP A 39 71.42 -70.44 68.30
CA ASP A 39 71.53 -69.39 67.26
C ASP A 39 72.77 -68.46 67.42
N GLY A 40 73.91 -69.06 67.79
CA GLY A 40 75.18 -68.35 68.03
C GLY A 40 75.29 -67.65 69.40
N VAL A 41 74.27 -67.71 70.25
CA VAL A 41 74.24 -67.10 71.59
C VAL A 41 74.39 -68.18 72.66
N ALA A 42 75.43 -68.08 73.50
CA ALA A 42 75.59 -68.95 74.67
C ALA A 42 74.55 -68.60 75.74
N VAL A 43 73.64 -69.53 76.05
CA VAL A 43 72.54 -69.40 77.01
C VAL A 43 72.95 -70.00 78.35
N VAL A 44 72.85 -69.21 79.42
CA VAL A 44 73.21 -69.61 80.79
C VAL A 44 71.97 -69.65 81.70
N THR A 45 72.13 -70.16 82.92
CA THR A 45 71.07 -70.23 83.93
C THR A 45 70.38 -68.87 84.11
N ASP A 46 69.04 -68.90 84.21
CA ASP A 46 68.10 -67.76 84.22
C ASP A 46 67.88 -67.01 82.89
N ASP A 47 68.55 -67.35 81.77
CA ASP A 47 68.22 -66.75 80.48
C ASP A 47 66.84 -67.19 79.96
N ARG A 48 66.08 -66.23 79.39
CA ARG A 48 64.82 -66.49 78.68
C ARG A 48 65.09 -66.93 77.25
N VAL A 49 64.64 -68.10 76.84
CA VAL A 49 64.74 -68.63 75.47
C VAL A 49 63.36 -68.82 74.86
N LEU A 50 63.16 -68.32 73.64
CA LEU A 50 62.00 -68.67 72.82
C LEU A 50 62.26 -70.03 72.15
N VAL A 51 61.75 -71.09 72.76
CA VAL A 51 61.77 -72.44 72.20
C VAL A 51 60.61 -72.56 71.22
N LYS A 52 60.90 -72.52 69.92
CA LYS A 52 59.88 -72.51 68.85
C LYS A 52 60.02 -73.64 67.82
N ASP A 53 61.08 -74.45 67.87
CA ASP A 53 61.39 -75.50 66.88
C ASP A 53 61.57 -76.90 67.51
N GLN A 54 60.87 -77.23 68.59
CA GLN A 54 60.85 -78.60 69.10
C GLN A 54 60.07 -79.51 68.17
N THR A 55 60.54 -80.75 68.01
CA THR A 55 59.87 -81.80 67.23
C THR A 55 58.47 -82.08 67.78
N THR A 56 58.32 -82.07 69.10
CA THR A 56 57.01 -82.07 69.76
C THR A 56 56.51 -80.63 69.87
N GLY A 57 55.63 -80.20 68.96
CA GLY A 57 55.18 -78.80 68.93
C GLY A 57 54.50 -78.29 70.21
N SER A 58 53.99 -79.16 71.09
CA SER A 58 53.44 -78.75 72.41
C SER A 58 54.52 -78.45 73.46
N GLU A 59 55.79 -78.78 73.18
CA GLU A 59 56.96 -78.38 73.97
C GLU A 59 57.46 -76.97 73.60
N ASN A 60 56.96 -76.35 72.53
CA ASN A 60 57.30 -74.96 72.19
C ASN A 60 56.71 -73.93 73.18
N GLY A 61 57.50 -72.93 73.54
CA GLY A 61 57.11 -71.80 74.38
C GLY A 61 58.31 -70.99 74.86
N ILE A 62 58.10 -70.13 75.85
CA ILE A 62 59.19 -69.38 76.47
C ILE A 62 59.70 -70.14 77.70
N TYR A 63 60.97 -70.51 77.69
CA TYR A 63 61.64 -71.27 78.75
C TYR A 63 62.68 -70.42 79.47
N ILE A 64 62.94 -70.78 80.73
CA ILE A 64 64.07 -70.29 81.52
C ILE A 64 65.11 -71.40 81.56
N ALA A 65 66.32 -71.08 81.11
CA ALA A 65 67.44 -72.00 81.10
C ALA A 65 68.00 -72.27 82.51
N ASP A 66 68.57 -73.45 82.69
CA ASP A 66 69.20 -73.92 83.93
C ASP A 66 70.30 -74.94 83.59
N THR A 67 71.25 -75.14 84.51
CA THR A 67 72.15 -76.31 84.54
C THR A 67 71.41 -77.64 84.60
N GLY A 68 70.25 -77.67 85.28
CA GLY A 68 69.33 -78.80 85.33
C GLY A 68 68.29 -78.77 84.20
N ALA A 69 67.14 -79.42 84.43
CA ALA A 69 66.01 -79.39 83.51
C ALA A 69 65.41 -77.97 83.41
N TRP A 70 65.18 -77.50 82.19
CA TRP A 70 64.64 -76.16 81.93
C TRP A 70 63.13 -76.11 82.25
N ARG A 71 62.69 -74.96 82.79
CA ARG A 71 61.27 -74.73 83.12
C ARG A 71 60.63 -73.78 82.11
N ARG A 72 59.32 -73.88 81.90
CA ARG A 72 58.56 -72.79 81.24
C ARG A 72 58.53 -71.55 82.14
N SER A 73 58.74 -70.40 81.53
CA SER A 73 58.59 -69.07 82.14
C SER A 73 57.18 -68.85 82.70
N LYS A 74 57.05 -67.99 83.73
CA LYS A 74 55.79 -67.83 84.46
C LYS A 74 54.72 -67.02 83.71
N ASP A 75 55.08 -66.27 82.66
CA ASP A 75 54.15 -65.67 81.68
C ASP A 75 53.78 -66.58 80.50
N PHE A 76 54.29 -67.81 80.45
CA PHE A 76 54.08 -68.74 79.34
C PHE A 76 53.93 -70.22 79.78
N ASN A 77 53.40 -70.46 81.00
CA ASN A 77 53.26 -71.82 81.55
C ASN A 77 51.83 -72.28 81.87
N LYS A 78 50.81 -71.43 81.71
CA LYS A 78 49.40 -71.83 81.81
C LYS A 78 48.65 -71.54 80.52
N THR A 79 47.63 -72.35 80.24
CA THR A 79 46.65 -72.20 79.13
C THR A 79 46.14 -70.76 78.95
N LYS A 80 45.90 -70.03 80.05
CA LYS A 80 45.36 -68.67 80.00
C LYS A 80 46.38 -67.59 79.64
N ASP A 81 47.66 -67.92 79.61
CA ASP A 81 48.73 -66.96 79.32
C ASP A 81 48.99 -66.85 77.81
N ILE A 82 48.43 -67.75 76.99
CA ILE A 82 48.78 -67.94 75.58
C ILE A 82 47.51 -67.92 74.74
N LYS A 83 47.48 -67.06 73.73
CA LYS A 83 46.41 -67.00 72.72
C LYS A 83 46.99 -66.58 71.36
N THR A 84 46.25 -66.79 70.28
CA THR A 84 46.63 -66.28 68.95
C THR A 84 46.96 -64.79 69.00
N GLY A 85 48.05 -64.36 68.34
CA GLY A 85 48.56 -62.99 68.41
C GLY A 85 49.31 -62.65 69.70
N THR A 86 49.59 -63.60 70.59
CA THR A 86 50.52 -63.37 71.72
C THR A 86 51.92 -63.16 71.18
N MET A 87 52.52 -62.00 71.44
CA MET A 87 53.81 -61.61 70.88
C MET A 87 54.95 -61.75 71.88
N VAL A 88 56.16 -61.91 71.35
CA VAL A 88 57.41 -61.80 72.11
C VAL A 88 58.50 -61.20 71.21
N ASN A 89 59.35 -60.35 71.78
CA ASN A 89 60.56 -59.89 71.09
C ASN A 89 61.74 -60.81 71.43
N VAL A 90 62.54 -61.15 70.42
CA VAL A 90 63.80 -61.87 70.55
C VAL A 90 64.93 -60.90 70.24
N VAL A 91 65.78 -60.64 71.23
CA VAL A 91 66.75 -59.52 71.18
C VAL A 91 68.12 -59.89 70.60
N SER A 92 68.42 -61.18 70.43
CA SER A 92 69.69 -61.66 69.89
C SER A 92 69.54 -63.01 69.18
N GLY A 93 70.60 -63.45 68.52
CA GLY A 93 70.59 -64.59 67.59
C GLY A 93 70.74 -64.12 66.15
N SER A 94 71.45 -64.89 65.33
CA SER A 94 71.73 -64.54 63.93
C SER A 94 70.48 -64.57 63.03
N THR A 95 69.52 -65.43 63.37
CA THR A 95 68.35 -65.74 62.55
C THR A 95 67.05 -65.49 63.30
N GLY A 96 67.05 -65.71 64.63
CA GLY A 96 65.88 -65.62 65.50
C GLY A 96 65.50 -64.21 65.94
N ALA A 97 66.34 -63.20 65.74
CA ALA A 97 66.09 -61.85 66.25
C ALA A 97 64.89 -61.14 65.56
N GLY A 98 64.02 -60.52 66.38
CA GLY A 98 62.86 -59.77 65.91
C GLY A 98 61.57 -60.04 66.71
N TRP A 99 60.45 -59.51 66.21
CA TRP A 99 59.12 -59.74 66.76
C TRP A 99 58.53 -61.04 66.24
N TRP A 100 58.12 -61.90 67.18
CA TRP A 100 57.41 -63.14 66.93
C TRP A 100 56.01 -63.08 67.53
N GLU A 101 55.06 -63.76 66.91
CA GLU A 101 53.68 -63.92 67.35
C GLU A 101 53.27 -65.40 67.35
N VAL A 102 52.42 -65.80 68.30
CA VAL A 102 51.77 -67.11 68.32
C VAL A 102 50.69 -67.14 67.25
N THR A 103 50.87 -67.96 66.22
CA THR A 103 49.89 -68.13 65.13
C THR A 103 48.97 -69.34 65.33
N THR A 104 49.21 -70.18 66.34
CA THR A 104 48.26 -71.23 66.75
C THR A 104 46.89 -70.61 67.02
N THR A 105 45.87 -71.10 66.32
CA THR A 105 44.47 -70.68 66.45
C THR A 105 43.71 -71.54 67.46
N GLY A 106 42.68 -70.96 68.09
CA GLY A 106 41.82 -71.66 69.06
C GLY A 106 42.33 -71.61 70.51
N ASP A 107 41.82 -72.50 71.35
CA ASP A 107 42.18 -72.58 72.77
C ASP A 107 43.47 -73.40 72.97
N ILE A 108 44.51 -72.74 73.47
CA ILE A 108 45.87 -73.30 73.57
C ILE A 108 46.10 -73.86 74.96
N THR A 109 46.11 -75.19 75.11
CA THR A 109 46.43 -75.86 76.37
C THR A 109 47.90 -76.25 76.43
N VAL A 110 48.60 -75.77 77.45
CA VAL A 110 50.05 -76.00 77.62
C VAL A 110 50.34 -77.49 77.82
N GLY A 111 51.32 -78.01 77.08
CA GLY A 111 51.73 -79.42 77.12
C GLY A 111 50.94 -80.35 76.18
N THR A 112 49.77 -79.93 75.67
CA THR A 112 48.94 -80.74 74.76
C THR A 112 48.74 -80.09 73.39
N THR A 113 48.44 -78.79 73.31
CA THR A 113 48.29 -78.08 72.04
C THR A 113 49.66 -77.70 71.47
N SER A 114 49.89 -77.95 70.18
CA SER A 114 51.11 -77.48 69.49
C SER A 114 51.14 -75.96 69.35
N ILE A 115 52.23 -75.34 69.80
CA ILE A 115 52.43 -73.90 69.80
C ILE A 115 53.37 -73.52 68.65
N VAL A 116 52.86 -72.71 67.72
CA VAL A 116 53.55 -72.25 66.52
C VAL A 116 53.79 -70.75 66.62
N PHE A 117 55.01 -70.32 66.30
CA PHE A 117 55.40 -68.92 66.24
C PHE A 117 55.77 -68.50 64.81
N ALA A 118 55.32 -67.33 64.38
CA ALA A 118 55.72 -66.70 63.12
C ALA A 118 56.23 -65.27 63.35
N ARG A 119 56.82 -64.63 62.33
CA ARG A 119 57.25 -63.22 62.42
C ARG A 119 56.07 -62.26 62.24
N ALA A 120 55.98 -61.25 63.09
CA ALA A 120 54.97 -60.19 62.96
C ALA A 120 55.39 -59.11 61.94
N VAL A 121 54.42 -58.51 61.24
CA VAL A 121 54.61 -57.50 60.19
C VAL A 121 53.79 -56.23 60.51
N LEU A 122 54.40 -55.05 60.31
CA LEU A 122 53.76 -53.73 60.43
C LEU A 122 53.85 -53.02 59.07
N ALA A 123 52.74 -52.46 58.57
CA ALA A 123 52.55 -52.19 57.13
C ALA A 123 52.99 -50.79 56.64
N THR A 124 53.42 -50.72 55.37
CA THR A 124 53.91 -49.49 54.69
C THR A 124 53.33 -49.29 53.28
N SER A 125 52.04 -49.61 53.05
CA SER A 125 51.46 -49.76 51.70
C SER A 125 50.25 -48.84 51.43
N GLN A 126 50.45 -47.52 51.22
CA GLN A 126 49.35 -46.55 50.98
C GLN A 126 49.57 -45.48 49.89
N MET A 127 50.70 -45.45 49.17
CA MET A 127 50.96 -44.51 48.06
C MET A 127 50.96 -45.24 46.71
N ILE A 128 50.62 -44.55 45.61
CA ILE A 128 50.69 -45.08 44.23
C ILE A 128 51.04 -43.99 43.20
N ASP A 129 51.67 -44.38 42.10
CA ASP A 129 51.90 -43.59 40.88
C ASP A 129 50.79 -43.83 39.84
N GLU A 130 50.32 -42.75 39.20
CA GLU A 130 49.18 -42.76 38.25
C GLU A 130 49.57 -42.04 36.94
N ASP A 131 50.86 -42.08 36.56
CA ASP A 131 51.40 -41.32 35.42
C ASP A 131 50.88 -41.84 34.06
N ASP A 132 50.31 -43.05 34.01
CA ASP A 132 49.63 -43.65 32.84
C ASP A 132 48.10 -43.67 32.96
N MET A 133 47.54 -43.16 34.06
CA MET A 133 46.11 -43.19 34.41
C MET A 133 45.48 -44.61 34.37
N ALA A 134 46.27 -45.67 34.60
CA ALA A 134 45.79 -47.05 34.50
C ALA A 134 44.95 -47.52 35.70
N SER A 135 44.93 -46.79 36.82
CA SER A 135 44.20 -47.15 38.04
C SER A 135 43.10 -46.12 38.37
N ASN A 136 42.10 -46.58 39.15
CA ASN A 136 41.02 -45.75 39.67
C ASN A 136 40.83 -45.94 41.19
N SER A 137 41.93 -46.22 41.90
CA SER A 137 41.89 -46.61 43.31
C SER A 137 41.33 -45.52 44.23
N ASP A 138 40.28 -45.86 44.98
CA ASP A 138 39.63 -45.03 45.99
C ASP A 138 40.29 -45.08 47.38
N THR A 139 41.31 -45.93 47.55
CA THR A 139 41.96 -46.24 48.83
C THR A 139 43.44 -45.84 48.92
N LYS A 140 44.02 -45.33 47.83
CA LYS A 140 45.40 -44.86 47.75
C LYS A 140 45.46 -43.40 47.36
N VAL A 141 46.49 -42.68 47.80
CA VAL A 141 46.72 -41.29 47.38
C VAL A 141 47.77 -41.25 46.26
N PRO A 142 47.54 -40.47 45.19
CA PRO A 142 48.47 -40.36 44.06
C PRO A 142 49.71 -39.53 44.43
N THR A 143 50.79 -39.68 43.67
CA THR A 143 51.95 -38.80 43.79
C THR A 143 51.66 -37.38 43.29
N GLN A 144 52.47 -36.41 43.74
CA GLN A 144 52.37 -35.02 43.25
C GLN A 144 52.72 -34.89 41.76
N GLN A 145 53.50 -35.82 41.20
CA GLN A 145 53.88 -35.85 39.79
C GLN A 145 52.67 -36.21 38.91
N SER A 146 51.92 -37.24 39.28
CA SER A 146 50.73 -37.71 38.56
C SER A 146 49.62 -36.64 38.51
N VAL A 147 49.46 -35.86 39.58
CA VAL A 147 48.53 -34.71 39.61
C VAL A 147 48.93 -33.63 38.60
N LYS A 148 50.23 -33.39 38.40
CA LYS A 148 50.70 -32.38 37.43
C LYS A 148 50.49 -32.84 35.99
N ALA A 149 50.74 -34.12 35.69
CA ALA A 149 50.51 -34.69 34.36
C ALA A 149 49.05 -34.51 33.89
N TYR A 150 48.08 -34.78 34.78
CA TYR A 150 46.66 -34.57 34.50
C TYR A 150 46.29 -33.11 34.18
N VAL A 151 46.93 -32.14 34.83
CA VAL A 151 46.67 -30.70 34.60
C VAL A 151 47.26 -30.22 33.28
N ASP A 152 48.42 -30.75 32.88
CA ASP A 152 49.10 -30.36 31.64
C ASP A 152 48.52 -31.03 30.37
N ASP A 153 47.92 -32.23 30.48
CA ASP A 153 47.29 -32.97 29.36
C ASP A 153 45.78 -32.67 29.18
N GLY A 154 45.22 -31.76 29.96
CA GLY A 154 43.84 -31.29 29.80
C GLY A 154 43.59 -30.66 28.41
N PRO A 155 42.48 -30.96 27.72
CA PRO A 155 42.30 -30.58 26.33
C PRO A 155 42.27 -29.06 26.12
N SER A 156 43.19 -28.58 25.28
CA SER A 156 43.20 -27.18 24.84
C SER A 156 41.85 -26.75 24.25
N THR A 157 41.48 -25.49 24.50
CA THR A 157 40.14 -24.93 24.23
C THR A 157 39.64 -25.08 22.78
N SER A 158 40.57 -25.24 21.83
CA SER A 158 40.30 -25.48 20.40
C SER A 158 39.53 -26.77 20.14
N ALA A 159 39.83 -27.86 20.87
CA ALA A 159 39.19 -29.16 20.67
C ALA A 159 37.74 -29.16 21.17
N LEU A 160 37.50 -28.60 22.36
CA LEU A 160 36.15 -28.43 22.92
C LEU A 160 35.24 -27.65 21.95
N GLN A 161 35.75 -26.60 21.30
CA GLN A 161 34.97 -25.77 20.39
C GLN A 161 34.58 -26.49 19.08
N ALA A 162 35.34 -27.50 18.65
CA ALA A 162 34.92 -28.39 17.56
C ALA A 162 33.86 -29.39 18.03
N THR A 163 34.11 -30.11 19.12
CA THR A 163 33.19 -31.15 19.64
C THR A 163 31.87 -30.59 20.18
N MET A 164 31.85 -29.33 20.64
CA MET A 164 30.59 -28.65 21.02
C MET A 164 29.77 -28.19 19.81
N ARG A 165 30.39 -27.94 18.64
CA ARG A 165 29.65 -27.68 17.39
C ARG A 165 29.02 -28.96 16.87
N ASP A 166 29.78 -30.05 16.78
CA ASP A 166 29.29 -31.37 16.34
C ASP A 166 28.18 -31.98 17.23
N ARG A 167 27.95 -31.43 18.43
CA ARG A 167 26.91 -31.89 19.39
C ARG A 167 25.73 -30.93 19.57
N ILE A 168 25.73 -29.79 18.88
CA ILE A 168 24.59 -28.86 18.84
C ILE A 168 24.07 -28.86 17.41
N ASP A 169 22.98 -29.59 17.19
CA ASP A 169 22.27 -29.67 15.90
C ASP A 169 21.53 -28.36 15.60
N ALA A 170 22.29 -27.32 15.26
CA ALA A 170 21.80 -25.98 14.95
C ALA A 170 22.59 -25.38 13.79
N ALA A 171 21.87 -24.83 12.81
CA ALA A 171 22.42 -24.20 11.62
C ALA A 171 23.50 -23.15 11.95
N PRO A 172 24.75 -23.27 11.44
CA PRO A 172 25.83 -22.36 11.75
C PRO A 172 25.55 -20.92 11.29
N TYR A 173 25.96 -19.96 12.11
CA TYR A 173 26.02 -18.55 11.72
C TYR A 173 27.40 -18.22 11.14
N VAL A 174 27.43 -17.69 9.92
CA VAL A 174 28.65 -17.35 9.18
C VAL A 174 28.75 -15.85 8.91
N ALA A 175 29.94 -15.29 9.15
CA ALA A 175 30.20 -13.85 9.12
C ALA A 175 30.49 -13.29 7.71
N SER A 176 30.67 -14.16 6.70
CA SER A 176 30.96 -13.75 5.33
C SER A 176 30.57 -14.84 4.33
N VAL A 177 30.45 -14.48 3.05
CA VAL A 177 30.24 -15.44 1.95
C VAL A 177 31.38 -16.46 1.91
N ALA A 178 32.64 -16.05 2.15
CA ALA A 178 33.78 -16.97 2.19
C ALA A 178 33.64 -18.02 3.31
N ALA A 179 33.17 -17.62 4.50
CA ALA A 179 32.90 -18.56 5.60
C ALA A 179 31.71 -19.49 5.30
N LEU A 180 30.73 -19.05 4.51
CA LEU A 180 29.64 -19.92 4.02
C LEU A 180 30.15 -21.00 3.05
N LYS A 181 31.12 -20.67 2.18
CA LYS A 181 31.66 -21.64 1.21
C LYS A 181 32.36 -22.81 1.87
N ALA A 182 33.05 -22.55 2.97
CA ALA A 182 33.87 -23.53 3.70
C ALA A 182 33.08 -24.49 4.63
N LEU A 183 31.74 -24.41 4.65
CA LEU A 183 30.91 -25.33 5.44
C LEU A 183 30.89 -26.75 4.86
N ASP A 184 30.75 -27.75 5.74
CA ASP A 184 30.68 -29.16 5.34
C ASP A 184 29.25 -29.48 4.89
N THR A 185 28.99 -29.36 3.59
CA THR A 185 27.66 -29.54 3.00
C THR A 185 27.11 -30.97 3.08
N THR A 186 27.85 -31.91 3.68
CA THR A 186 27.33 -33.25 4.03
C THR A 186 26.67 -33.29 5.41
N LYS A 187 26.91 -32.27 6.25
CA LYS A 187 26.35 -32.09 7.59
C LYS A 187 25.55 -30.80 7.70
N ASP A 188 26.15 -29.68 7.32
CA ASP A 188 25.56 -28.36 7.28
C ASP A 188 24.60 -28.28 6.08
N THR A 189 23.30 -28.46 6.34
CA THR A 189 22.25 -28.35 5.30
C THR A 189 21.44 -27.05 5.39
N THR A 190 21.60 -26.28 6.47
CA THR A 190 21.07 -24.92 6.64
C THR A 190 22.14 -24.06 7.31
N ALA A 191 22.29 -22.80 6.89
CA ALA A 191 23.21 -21.83 7.49
C ALA A 191 22.58 -20.42 7.53
N PHE A 192 23.08 -19.58 8.44
CA PHE A 192 22.70 -18.17 8.55
C PHE A 192 23.86 -17.24 8.18
N LEU A 193 23.74 -16.51 7.08
CA LEU A 193 24.74 -15.55 6.62
C LEU A 193 24.33 -14.12 6.96
N THR A 194 25.29 -13.28 7.39
CA THR A 194 25.06 -11.83 7.52
C THR A 194 25.98 -11.03 6.61
N VAL A 195 25.39 -10.23 5.70
CA VAL A 195 26.13 -9.32 4.81
C VAL A 195 25.52 -7.91 4.92
N ALA A 196 26.37 -6.91 5.13
CA ALA A 196 25.97 -5.50 5.29
C ALA A 196 24.81 -5.31 6.30
N GLY A 197 24.87 -6.00 7.44
CA GLY A 197 23.88 -5.93 8.51
C GLY A 197 22.57 -6.70 8.27
N ARG A 198 22.36 -7.29 7.09
CA ARG A 198 21.18 -8.12 6.79
C ARG A 198 21.46 -9.60 7.02
N LYS A 199 20.60 -10.26 7.79
CA LYS A 199 20.63 -11.70 8.07
C LYS A 199 19.83 -12.47 7.02
N PHE A 200 20.38 -13.57 6.54
CA PHE A 200 19.77 -14.46 5.56
C PHE A 200 19.85 -15.91 6.03
N ARG A 201 18.80 -16.70 5.78
CA ARG A 201 18.86 -18.17 5.88
C ARG A 201 19.16 -18.73 4.49
N LEU A 202 20.10 -19.65 4.41
CA LEU A 202 20.38 -20.42 3.20
C LEU A 202 20.27 -21.92 3.54
N ASP A 203 19.70 -22.68 2.62
CA ASP A 203 19.60 -24.13 2.68
C ASP A 203 20.48 -24.71 1.55
N TRP A 204 21.17 -25.82 1.81
CA TRP A 204 21.98 -26.51 0.82
C TRP A 204 21.08 -27.26 -0.17
N THR A 205 21.20 -26.93 -1.46
CA THR A 205 20.46 -27.60 -2.54
C THR A 205 21.41 -28.47 -3.33
N SER A 206 21.25 -29.79 -3.22
CA SER A 206 22.03 -30.78 -3.98
C SER A 206 21.57 -30.89 -5.44
N GLY A 207 22.51 -31.07 -6.36
CA GLY A 207 22.26 -31.25 -7.80
C GLY A 207 23.23 -30.44 -8.66
N ASP A 208 23.19 -30.63 -9.99
CA ASP A 208 24.01 -29.82 -10.88
C ASP A 208 23.39 -28.42 -11.07
N LEU A 209 23.98 -27.45 -10.39
CA LEU A 209 23.66 -26.02 -10.45
C LEU A 209 24.79 -25.23 -11.15
N SER A 210 25.63 -25.91 -11.96
CA SER A 210 26.81 -25.29 -12.57
C SER A 210 26.47 -24.15 -13.52
N SER A 211 25.30 -24.20 -14.16
CA SER A 211 24.85 -23.12 -15.05
C SER A 211 24.55 -21.83 -14.29
N GLN A 212 23.97 -21.93 -13.09
CA GLN A 212 23.62 -20.81 -12.21
C GLN A 212 24.87 -20.19 -11.59
N ILE A 213 25.80 -21.03 -11.12
CA ILE A 213 27.09 -20.59 -10.59
C ILE A 213 27.94 -19.91 -11.68
N THR A 214 28.00 -20.49 -12.89
CA THR A 214 28.76 -19.90 -14.02
C THR A 214 28.13 -18.59 -14.51
N ALA A 215 26.79 -18.46 -14.45
CA ALA A 215 26.09 -17.22 -14.74
C ALA A 215 26.23 -16.14 -13.64
N ALA A 216 26.95 -16.43 -12.55
CA ALA A 216 27.12 -15.57 -11.38
C ALA A 216 25.79 -15.12 -10.74
N ASP A 217 24.78 -16.00 -10.74
CA ASP A 217 23.49 -15.71 -10.12
C ASP A 217 23.65 -15.53 -8.59
N PRO A 218 23.37 -14.34 -8.02
CA PRO A 218 23.61 -14.05 -6.62
C PRO A 218 22.71 -14.86 -5.66
N ARG A 219 21.73 -15.60 -6.17
CA ARG A 219 20.88 -16.53 -5.39
C ARG A 219 21.60 -17.82 -5.02
N TYR A 220 22.66 -18.18 -5.74
CA TYR A 220 23.39 -19.45 -5.61
C TYR A 220 24.82 -19.18 -5.18
N ILE A 221 25.22 -19.72 -4.03
CA ILE A 221 26.59 -19.60 -3.52
C ILE A 221 27.23 -20.99 -3.53
N ALA A 222 28.16 -21.21 -4.47
CA ALA A 222 28.97 -22.42 -4.52
C ALA A 222 29.75 -22.63 -3.21
N SER A 223 29.76 -23.86 -2.69
CA SER A 223 30.65 -24.27 -1.59
C SER A 223 32.05 -24.58 -2.11
N ASP A 224 33.03 -24.65 -1.22
CA ASP A 224 34.39 -25.07 -1.56
C ASP A 224 34.45 -26.57 -1.93
N ALA A 225 33.46 -27.36 -1.48
CA ALA A 225 33.25 -28.75 -1.89
C ALA A 225 32.63 -28.90 -3.30
N SER A 226 31.96 -27.86 -3.81
CA SER A 226 31.44 -27.82 -5.19
C SER A 226 31.62 -26.42 -5.79
N PRO A 227 32.87 -25.99 -6.08
CA PRO A 227 33.17 -24.61 -6.45
C PRO A 227 32.60 -24.21 -7.81
N THR A 228 32.27 -25.20 -8.65
CA THR A 228 31.59 -25.02 -9.95
C THR A 228 30.08 -25.17 -9.86
N GLY A 229 29.51 -25.61 -8.72
CA GLY A 229 28.07 -25.87 -8.54
C GLY A 229 27.59 -27.27 -8.96
N SER A 230 28.48 -28.18 -9.38
CA SER A 230 28.14 -29.46 -10.02
C SER A 230 27.53 -30.53 -9.10
N ALA A 231 27.64 -30.36 -7.78
CA ALA A 231 27.05 -31.23 -6.77
C ALA A 231 26.02 -30.51 -5.87
N GLY A 232 25.97 -29.17 -5.97
CA GLY A 232 24.99 -28.34 -5.28
C GLY A 232 25.48 -26.92 -5.05
N ALA A 233 24.62 -26.10 -4.43
CA ALA A 233 24.93 -24.75 -3.99
C ALA A 233 24.09 -24.38 -2.76
N TRP A 234 24.57 -23.40 -2.00
CA TRP A 234 23.76 -22.72 -0.98
C TRP A 234 22.74 -21.80 -1.65
N VAL A 235 21.46 -21.97 -1.32
CA VAL A 235 20.34 -21.22 -1.90
C VAL A 235 19.53 -20.56 -0.79
N TYR A 236 19.00 -19.36 -1.01
CA TYR A 236 18.16 -18.68 -0.02
C TYR A 236 16.88 -19.47 0.28
N ALA A 237 16.60 -19.69 1.56
CA ALA A 237 15.44 -20.47 1.99
C ALA A 237 14.12 -19.81 1.56
N GLY A 238 13.31 -20.52 0.77
CA GLY A 238 11.97 -20.09 0.34
C GLY A 238 11.85 -19.54 -1.09
N SER A 239 12.91 -19.50 -1.90
CA SER A 239 12.83 -19.05 -3.29
C SER A 239 12.42 -20.19 -4.24
N VAL A 240 11.11 -20.46 -4.35
CA VAL A 240 10.53 -21.21 -5.47
C VAL A 240 9.97 -20.23 -6.50
N GLU A 241 10.35 -20.37 -7.78
CA GLU A 241 9.90 -19.47 -8.84
C GLU A 241 8.42 -19.71 -9.19
N THR A 242 7.55 -18.75 -8.85
CA THR A 242 6.09 -18.83 -9.14
C THR A 242 5.64 -17.94 -10.30
N GLY A 243 6.52 -17.09 -10.85
CA GLY A 243 6.22 -16.25 -12.01
C GLY A 243 5.16 -15.16 -11.78
N GLN A 244 4.90 -14.76 -10.52
CA GLN A 244 3.87 -13.77 -10.15
C GLN A 244 4.46 -12.53 -9.44
N PHE A 245 3.70 -11.44 -9.49
CA PHE A 245 4.03 -10.11 -8.98
C PHE A 245 3.17 -9.77 -7.74
N PHE A 246 3.80 -9.46 -6.60
CA PHE A 246 3.25 -9.02 -5.30
C PHE A 246 2.43 -10.01 -4.42
N GLN A 247 2.44 -9.91 -3.07
CA GLN A 247 3.17 -8.97 -2.19
C GLN A 247 4.41 -9.62 -1.50
N PRO A 248 4.49 -10.15 -0.25
CA PRO A 248 5.65 -10.99 0.12
C PRO A 248 5.76 -12.20 -0.82
N SER A 249 4.59 -12.74 -1.13
CA SER A 249 4.18 -13.54 -2.29
C SER A 249 4.54 -12.99 -3.69
N GLY A 250 5.67 -12.28 -3.91
CA GLY A 250 6.13 -11.83 -5.24
C GLY A 250 6.67 -10.40 -5.42
N ALA A 251 7.08 -9.67 -4.36
CA ALA A 251 7.51 -8.26 -4.46
C ALA A 251 8.80 -7.92 -3.70
N ASN A 252 9.35 -6.76 -4.10
CA ASN A 252 10.16 -5.91 -3.24
C ASN A 252 9.83 -4.44 -3.54
N VAL A 253 9.17 -3.73 -2.61
CA VAL A 253 9.11 -2.25 -2.65
C VAL A 253 10.41 -1.74 -2.05
N HIS A 254 11.31 -1.27 -2.90
CA HIS A 254 12.63 -0.78 -2.49
C HIS A 254 12.56 0.72 -2.16
N TYR A 255 12.72 1.10 -0.89
CA TYR A 255 12.67 2.49 -0.43
C TYR A 255 13.95 3.27 -0.77
N LEU A 256 14.19 3.53 -2.05
CA LEU A 256 15.22 4.46 -2.53
C LEU A 256 14.69 5.24 -3.75
N ALA A 257 14.25 6.48 -3.52
CA ALA A 257 13.84 7.48 -4.52
C ALA A 257 12.57 7.19 -5.36
N ASP A 258 11.47 6.88 -4.66
CA ASP A 258 10.11 7.41 -4.91
C ASP A 258 9.45 7.32 -6.31
N ARG A 259 9.79 6.33 -7.15
CA ARG A 259 8.97 6.01 -8.35
C ARG A 259 8.81 4.51 -8.61
N VAL A 260 7.56 4.09 -8.75
CA VAL A 260 7.17 2.83 -9.41
C VAL A 260 6.88 3.14 -10.88
N MET A 261 7.48 2.40 -11.80
CA MET A 261 7.20 2.49 -13.24
C MET A 261 6.83 1.09 -13.76
N MET A 262 5.75 1.00 -14.51
CA MET A 262 5.22 -0.27 -15.04
C MET A 262 5.24 -0.28 -16.58
N GLY A 263 5.69 -1.38 -17.18
CA GLY A 263 5.70 -1.63 -18.62
C GLY A 263 6.90 -2.49 -19.04
N SER A 264 6.88 -3.23 -20.15
CA SER A 264 5.74 -3.72 -20.95
C SER A 264 5.86 -5.24 -21.07
N ALA A 265 4.74 -5.96 -20.95
CA ALA A 265 4.75 -7.42 -20.94
C ALA A 265 4.65 -8.01 -22.35
N VAL A 266 5.76 -8.57 -22.84
CA VAL A 266 5.81 -9.59 -23.90
C VAL A 266 6.90 -10.57 -23.44
N ASN A 267 6.70 -11.89 -23.35
CA ASN A 267 5.90 -12.71 -24.25
C ASN A 267 5.42 -14.04 -23.61
N ASN A 268 4.30 -14.05 -22.87
CA ASN A 268 3.28 -15.12 -23.03
C ASN A 268 1.97 -14.85 -22.28
N LYS A 269 0.89 -14.90 -23.06
CA LYS A 269 -0.52 -15.20 -22.72
C LYS A 269 -0.97 -15.02 -21.27
N ALA A 270 -1.64 -13.90 -21.02
CA ALA A 270 -2.84 -13.87 -20.19
C ALA A 270 -3.88 -14.82 -20.82
N SER A 271 -3.78 -16.11 -20.48
CA SER A 271 -4.80 -17.10 -20.83
C SER A 271 -5.98 -16.90 -19.90
N ALA A 272 -7.11 -16.45 -20.44
CA ALA A 272 -8.38 -16.42 -19.71
C ALA A 272 -8.63 -17.79 -19.05
N VAL A 273 -8.73 -17.82 -17.72
CA VAL A 273 -9.08 -19.03 -16.96
C VAL A 273 -10.43 -18.78 -16.30
N SER A 274 -11.50 -19.07 -17.04
CA SER A 274 -12.90 -18.83 -16.65
C SER A 274 -13.34 -19.55 -15.36
N SER A 275 -12.49 -20.40 -14.78
CA SER A 275 -12.74 -21.10 -13.51
C SER A 275 -12.28 -20.35 -12.25
N GLN A 276 -11.74 -19.13 -12.36
CA GLN A 276 -11.27 -18.32 -11.23
C GLN A 276 -11.68 -16.82 -11.31
N PRO A 277 -12.98 -16.48 -11.44
CA PRO A 277 -13.41 -15.08 -11.46
C PRO A 277 -13.32 -14.43 -10.07
N ASP A 278 -12.85 -13.18 -10.00
CA ASP A 278 -12.94 -12.36 -8.78
C ASP A 278 -14.39 -11.91 -8.48
N TRP A 279 -14.62 -11.24 -7.35
CA TRP A 279 -15.97 -10.83 -6.93
C TRP A 279 -16.61 -9.83 -7.89
N LEU A 280 -15.84 -8.91 -8.49
CA LEU A 280 -16.34 -7.88 -9.39
C LEU A 280 -16.55 -8.45 -10.80
N THR A 281 -15.68 -9.34 -11.27
CA THR A 281 -15.94 -10.14 -12.49
C THR A 281 -17.22 -10.98 -12.34
N THR A 282 -17.39 -11.67 -11.20
CA THR A 282 -18.59 -12.46 -10.89
C THR A 282 -19.84 -11.58 -10.83
N TYR A 283 -19.76 -10.40 -10.20
CA TYR A 283 -20.85 -9.42 -10.16
C TYR A 283 -21.22 -8.91 -11.57
N GLN A 284 -20.23 -8.51 -12.38
CA GLN A 284 -20.47 -7.99 -13.73
C GLN A 284 -21.18 -9.03 -14.61
N ILE A 285 -20.71 -10.28 -14.62
CA ILE A 285 -21.35 -11.39 -15.35
C ILE A 285 -22.75 -11.68 -14.77
N GLY A 286 -22.90 -11.70 -13.45
CA GLY A 286 -24.19 -11.89 -12.78
C GLY A 286 -25.23 -10.79 -13.08
N THR A 287 -24.79 -9.57 -13.39
CA THR A 287 -25.64 -8.47 -13.89
C THR A 287 -25.93 -8.52 -15.40
N GLY A 288 -25.46 -9.55 -16.11
CA GLY A 288 -25.76 -9.79 -17.52
C GLY A 288 -24.71 -9.28 -18.52
N ARG A 289 -23.50 -8.91 -18.08
CA ARG A 289 -22.39 -8.61 -19.02
C ARG A 289 -21.81 -9.89 -19.62
N SER A 290 -21.38 -9.80 -20.88
CA SER A 290 -20.77 -10.92 -21.62
C SER A 290 -19.35 -11.29 -21.18
N PHE A 291 -18.66 -10.40 -20.45
CA PHE A 291 -17.32 -10.60 -19.86
C PHE A 291 -17.09 -9.60 -18.72
N GLY A 292 -16.11 -9.85 -17.86
CA GLY A 292 -15.66 -8.92 -16.81
C GLY A 292 -14.41 -8.13 -17.23
N PHE A 293 -14.32 -6.86 -16.87
CA PHE A 293 -13.17 -6.02 -17.31
C PHE A 293 -11.85 -6.38 -16.61
N ILE A 294 -11.89 -6.97 -15.41
CA ILE A 294 -10.68 -7.34 -14.64
C ILE A 294 -9.94 -8.51 -15.29
N GLU A 295 -10.63 -9.40 -15.99
CA GLU A 295 -10.05 -10.55 -16.73
C GLU A 295 -8.99 -10.10 -17.77
N PHE A 296 -9.02 -8.83 -18.19
CA PHE A 296 -8.10 -8.25 -19.18
C PHE A 296 -7.32 -7.03 -18.66
N ALA A 297 -7.40 -6.73 -17.36
CA ALA A 297 -6.74 -5.56 -16.76
C ALA A 297 -5.28 -5.86 -16.38
N GLN A 298 -4.36 -4.95 -16.73
CA GLN A 298 -2.94 -5.06 -16.32
C GLN A 298 -2.70 -4.74 -14.83
N SER A 299 -3.66 -4.05 -14.21
CA SER A 299 -3.69 -3.78 -12.77
C SER A 299 -5.14 -3.55 -12.33
N ALA A 300 -5.49 -4.02 -11.14
CA ALA A 300 -6.79 -3.78 -10.51
C ALA A 300 -6.58 -3.55 -9.01
N VAL A 301 -7.34 -2.62 -8.42
CA VAL A 301 -7.40 -2.44 -6.98
C VAL A 301 -8.79 -2.82 -6.50
N LEU A 302 -8.86 -3.86 -5.69
CA LEU A 302 -10.09 -4.33 -5.06
C LEU A 302 -10.04 -3.96 -3.58
N ASN A 303 -11.00 -3.17 -3.09
CA ASN A 303 -11.26 -3.14 -1.66
C ASN A 303 -11.96 -4.45 -1.24
N ASN A 304 -11.73 -4.87 0.00
CA ASN A 304 -12.37 -6.04 0.59
C ASN A 304 -13.46 -5.59 1.58
N SER A 305 -14.14 -6.54 2.21
CA SER A 305 -15.22 -6.29 3.19
C SER A 305 -14.77 -5.64 4.51
N ASN A 306 -13.54 -5.13 4.62
CA ASN A 306 -13.07 -4.38 5.76
C ASN A 306 -13.70 -2.98 5.76
N ALA A 307 -14.49 -2.66 6.79
CA ALA A 307 -15.15 -1.36 6.95
C ALA A 307 -14.19 -0.16 6.99
N ASN A 308 -12.89 -0.38 7.21
CA ASN A 308 -11.87 0.67 7.21
C ASN A 308 -11.13 0.83 5.86
N ALA A 309 -11.40 -0.01 4.85
CA ALA A 309 -10.76 0.04 3.53
C ALA A 309 -11.44 1.05 2.59
N ALA A 310 -11.48 2.32 3.00
CA ALA A 310 -12.25 3.37 2.31
C ALA A 310 -11.63 3.87 0.98
N ASN A 311 -10.30 3.85 0.84
CA ASN A 311 -9.58 4.45 -0.29
C ASN A 311 -8.80 3.39 -1.07
N ALA A 312 -9.05 3.28 -2.38
CA ALA A 312 -8.35 2.35 -3.27
C ALA A 312 -7.03 2.91 -3.84
N PHE A 313 -7.01 4.19 -4.20
CA PHE A 313 -5.84 4.84 -4.80
C PHE A 313 -5.77 6.30 -4.33
N VAL A 314 -4.58 6.75 -3.92
CA VAL A 314 -4.33 8.13 -3.49
C VAL A 314 -3.05 8.60 -4.17
N ALA A 315 -3.14 9.75 -4.84
CA ALA A 315 -2.01 10.41 -5.48
C ALA A 315 -2.09 11.93 -5.22
N GLY A 316 -0.94 12.60 -5.12
CA GLY A 316 -0.87 14.00 -4.79
C GLY A 316 0.40 14.65 -5.36
N ALA A 317 0.35 15.97 -5.55
CA ALA A 317 1.43 16.76 -6.10
C ALA A 317 1.49 18.12 -5.41
N GLN A 318 2.70 18.64 -5.20
CA GLN A 318 2.94 19.92 -4.53
C GLN A 318 4.03 20.71 -5.26
N THR A 319 3.98 22.04 -5.16
CA THR A 319 4.95 22.99 -5.75
C THR A 319 5.79 23.73 -4.70
N SER A 320 5.61 23.44 -3.40
CA SER A 320 6.20 24.19 -2.27
C SER A 320 7.74 24.25 -2.25
N GLY A 321 8.43 23.30 -2.91
CA GLY A 321 9.88 23.30 -3.08
C GLY A 321 10.37 23.66 -4.49
N PHE A 322 9.50 24.12 -5.39
CA PHE A 322 9.83 24.34 -6.79
C PHE A 322 10.29 25.78 -7.06
N ALA A 323 11.59 25.97 -7.31
CA ALA A 323 12.22 27.30 -7.43
C ALA A 323 12.19 27.90 -8.86
N GLY A 324 11.18 27.57 -9.67
CA GLY A 324 11.07 28.01 -11.08
C GLY A 324 9.64 28.01 -11.62
N THR A 325 9.47 28.36 -12.89
CA THR A 325 8.16 28.35 -13.57
C THR A 325 7.80 26.94 -14.04
N GLY A 326 6.76 26.33 -13.48
CA GLY A 326 6.29 25.00 -13.89
C GLY A 326 5.09 24.50 -13.07
N ASN A 327 4.50 23.40 -13.52
CA ASN A 327 3.32 22.77 -12.90
C ASN A 327 3.72 21.47 -12.19
N SER A 328 3.05 21.14 -11.09
CA SER A 328 3.16 19.84 -10.42
C SER A 328 1.88 19.03 -10.73
N ILE A 329 2.00 17.76 -11.12
CA ILE A 329 0.89 16.95 -11.62
C ILE A 329 0.80 15.65 -10.82
N GLY A 330 -0.34 15.40 -10.16
CA GLY A 330 -0.54 14.24 -9.28
C GLY A 330 -0.78 12.92 -10.02
N VAL A 331 -1.55 12.97 -11.11
CA VAL A 331 -1.84 11.80 -11.96
C VAL A 331 -1.85 12.26 -13.42
N VAL A 332 -1.25 11.46 -14.31
CA VAL A 332 -1.29 11.66 -15.76
C VAL A 332 -1.88 10.41 -16.39
N THR A 333 -2.99 10.56 -17.12
CA THR A 333 -3.69 9.48 -17.82
C THR A 333 -3.67 9.74 -19.32
N VAL A 334 -3.02 8.88 -20.11
CA VAL A 334 -2.85 9.08 -21.56
C VAL A 334 -3.27 7.82 -22.32
N GLY A 335 -4.22 7.96 -23.24
CA GLY A 335 -4.56 6.94 -24.21
C GLY A 335 -3.96 7.28 -25.57
N VAL A 336 -3.12 6.41 -26.12
CA VAL A 336 -2.55 6.57 -27.47
C VAL A 336 -3.07 5.46 -28.37
N ASN A 337 -3.93 5.82 -29.32
CA ASN A 337 -4.36 4.91 -30.37
C ASN A 337 -3.50 5.13 -31.62
N ASN A 338 -2.43 4.36 -31.76
CA ASN A 338 -1.52 4.38 -32.91
C ASN A 338 -1.59 3.09 -33.75
N ASN A 339 -2.63 2.28 -33.58
CA ASN A 339 -2.81 1.03 -34.29
C ASN A 339 -3.28 1.28 -35.73
N THR A 340 -2.39 1.10 -36.70
CA THR A 340 -2.69 1.30 -38.13
C THR A 340 -3.34 0.09 -38.80
N SER A 341 -3.44 -1.05 -38.11
CA SER A 341 -3.92 -2.32 -38.68
C SER A 341 -5.36 -2.67 -38.29
N PHE A 342 -5.88 -2.12 -37.18
CA PHE A 342 -7.19 -2.46 -36.64
C PHE A 342 -7.93 -1.21 -36.15
N SER A 343 -9.24 -1.12 -36.46
CA SER A 343 -10.13 -0.09 -35.90
C SER A 343 -10.44 -0.40 -34.44
N THR A 344 -9.53 -0.03 -33.55
CA THR A 344 -9.68 -0.11 -32.09
C THR A 344 -9.84 1.28 -31.49
N ASN A 345 -10.32 1.37 -30.24
CA ASN A 345 -10.33 2.61 -29.46
C ASN A 345 -9.28 2.54 -28.35
N THR A 346 -8.79 3.69 -27.89
CA THR A 346 -7.97 3.78 -26.67
C THR A 346 -8.55 4.85 -25.76
N TYR A 347 -8.73 4.51 -24.48
CA TYR A 347 -9.27 5.41 -23.47
C TYR A 347 -8.15 5.74 -22.49
N GLY A 348 -7.86 7.04 -22.29
CA GLY A 348 -6.85 7.47 -21.31
C GLY A 348 -7.33 7.25 -19.87
N LEU A 349 -8.61 7.50 -19.61
CA LEU A 349 -9.30 7.28 -18.35
C LEU A 349 -10.70 6.73 -18.66
N TYR A 350 -11.16 5.78 -17.85
CA TYR A 350 -12.51 5.23 -17.90
C TYR A 350 -13.00 5.01 -16.48
N SER A 351 -14.21 5.47 -16.17
CA SER A 351 -14.82 5.33 -14.85
C SER A 351 -16.29 4.92 -14.97
N GLU A 352 -16.71 4.03 -14.06
CA GLU A 352 -18.09 3.55 -13.95
C GLU A 352 -18.55 3.65 -12.50
N ALA A 353 -19.85 3.85 -12.28
CA ALA A 353 -20.45 3.74 -10.95
C ALA A 353 -21.74 2.93 -11.00
N TYR A 354 -21.93 2.08 -10.00
CA TYR A 354 -23.06 1.16 -9.89
C TYR A 354 -23.78 1.41 -8.57
N ARG A 355 -25.02 1.90 -8.66
CA ARG A 355 -25.96 1.91 -7.53
C ARG A 355 -26.84 0.67 -7.63
N ALA A 356 -26.59 -0.33 -6.78
CA ALA A 356 -27.35 -1.57 -6.76
C ALA A 356 -28.77 -1.36 -6.20
N SER A 357 -29.69 -2.31 -6.48
CA SER A 357 -31.04 -2.28 -5.89
C SER A 357 -30.99 -2.40 -4.37
N GLY A 358 -31.86 -1.66 -3.67
CA GLY A 358 -31.97 -1.68 -2.21
C GLY A 358 -30.93 -0.87 -1.43
N VAL A 359 -29.95 -0.22 -2.08
CA VAL A 359 -28.92 0.55 -1.37
C VAL A 359 -29.35 2.00 -1.10
N SER A 360 -29.16 2.44 0.15
CA SER A 360 -29.57 3.78 0.61
C SER A 360 -28.73 4.92 0.03
N GLY A 361 -27.43 4.68 -0.16
CA GLY A 361 -26.46 5.68 -0.64
C GLY A 361 -26.46 5.86 -2.17
N GLY A 362 -25.84 6.95 -2.61
CA GLY A 362 -25.50 7.19 -4.02
C GLY A 362 -24.28 6.39 -4.48
N ALA A 363 -24.01 6.41 -5.78
CA ALA A 363 -22.77 5.93 -6.37
C ALA A 363 -22.27 6.98 -7.36
N TYR A 364 -21.00 7.38 -7.25
CA TYR A 364 -20.42 8.48 -8.01
C TYR A 364 -19.27 7.93 -8.85
N GLY A 365 -19.31 8.14 -10.17
CA GLY A 365 -18.28 7.63 -11.10
C GLY A 365 -17.04 8.52 -11.13
N PHE A 366 -17.20 9.80 -10.78
CA PHE A 366 -16.14 10.79 -10.72
C PHE A 366 -16.65 11.95 -9.86
N GLU A 367 -15.84 12.39 -8.90
CA GLU A 367 -16.13 13.49 -7.97
C GLU A 367 -14.86 14.36 -7.87
N ILE A 368 -15.04 15.68 -7.77
CA ILE A 368 -13.94 16.65 -7.66
C ILE A 368 -14.29 17.69 -6.62
N ASP A 369 -13.56 17.67 -5.51
CA ASP A 369 -13.60 18.71 -4.48
C ASP A 369 -12.49 19.73 -4.72
N THR A 370 -12.87 20.95 -5.09
CA THR A 370 -11.94 22.09 -5.14
C THR A 370 -12.01 22.90 -3.85
N VAL A 371 -10.86 23.14 -3.21
CA VAL A 371 -10.77 24.01 -2.03
C VAL A 371 -9.79 25.14 -2.31
N ASN A 372 -10.28 26.38 -2.24
CA ASN A 372 -9.45 27.58 -2.33
C ASN A 372 -9.30 28.20 -0.93
N TYR A 373 -8.09 28.15 -0.37
CA TYR A 373 -7.76 28.78 0.92
C TYR A 373 -7.27 30.23 0.81
N ALA A 374 -7.20 30.78 -0.41
CA ALA A 374 -6.85 32.17 -0.69
C ALA A 374 -8.12 33.01 -0.96
N SER A 375 -8.00 34.09 -1.74
CA SER A 375 -9.13 34.91 -2.20
C SER A 375 -9.77 34.37 -3.48
N LEU A 376 -10.99 34.81 -3.78
CA LEU A 376 -11.65 34.54 -5.06
C LEU A 376 -10.87 35.19 -6.21
N ALA A 377 -10.28 34.36 -7.08
CA ALA A 377 -9.72 34.76 -8.36
C ALA A 377 -10.68 34.33 -9.48
N ALA A 378 -11.50 35.27 -9.96
CA ALA A 378 -12.49 35.00 -11.00
C ALA A 378 -11.83 34.67 -12.35
N THR A 379 -12.27 33.60 -12.99
CA THR A 379 -11.88 33.24 -14.36
C THR A 379 -12.80 33.91 -15.36
N ASN A 380 -12.35 34.12 -16.60
CA ASN A 380 -13.21 34.60 -17.69
C ASN A 380 -12.81 33.96 -19.03
N PRO A 381 -13.68 33.98 -20.06
CA PRO A 381 -13.43 33.30 -21.33
C PRO A 381 -12.24 33.82 -22.17
N PHE A 382 -11.67 34.98 -21.82
CA PHE A 382 -10.59 35.63 -22.60
C PHE A 382 -9.20 35.43 -21.98
N ALA A 383 -9.10 35.19 -20.67
CA ALA A 383 -7.83 34.99 -19.98
C ALA A 383 -7.95 34.09 -18.74
N GLN A 384 -6.96 33.22 -18.54
CA GLN A 384 -6.77 32.50 -17.27
C GLN A 384 -6.26 33.48 -16.21
N ALA A 385 -6.83 33.42 -15.00
CA ALA A 385 -6.46 34.32 -13.91
C ALA A 385 -5.30 33.74 -13.09
N THR A 386 -4.35 34.58 -12.69
CA THR A 386 -3.30 34.19 -11.74
C THR A 386 -3.93 33.84 -10.40
N GLY A 387 -3.64 32.64 -9.87
CA GLY A 387 -4.22 32.15 -8.61
C GLY A 387 -5.63 31.55 -8.74
N GLN A 388 -6.14 31.31 -9.96
CA GLN A 388 -7.40 30.59 -10.16
C GLN A 388 -7.36 29.18 -9.53
N THR A 389 -8.47 28.77 -8.91
CA THR A 389 -8.70 27.38 -8.47
C THR A 389 -9.73 26.74 -9.41
N VAL A 390 -9.32 25.71 -10.15
CA VAL A 390 -10.13 25.09 -11.20
C VAL A 390 -10.13 23.57 -11.02
N GLY A 391 -11.32 22.96 -10.94
CA GLY A 391 -11.44 21.51 -10.72
C GLY A 391 -11.28 20.69 -12.00
N ILE A 392 -11.80 21.19 -13.12
CA ILE A 392 -11.64 20.60 -14.45
C ILE A 392 -11.11 21.67 -15.39
N GLN A 393 -9.91 21.48 -15.94
CA GLN A 393 -9.40 22.25 -17.06
C GLN A 393 -9.18 21.28 -18.23
N VAL A 394 -9.78 21.58 -19.38
CA VAL A 394 -9.61 20.78 -20.60
C VAL A 394 -9.02 21.65 -21.69
N ALA A 395 -7.95 21.19 -22.32
CA ALA A 395 -7.18 21.92 -23.31
C ALA A 395 -6.68 21.01 -24.43
N ALA A 396 -6.53 21.55 -25.64
CA ALA A 396 -5.99 20.84 -26.80
C ALA A 396 -4.50 21.15 -27.00
N GLY A 397 -3.78 20.23 -27.67
CA GLY A 397 -2.43 20.46 -28.18
C GLY A 397 -1.25 20.31 -27.21
N GLY A 398 -1.51 20.11 -25.90
CA GLY A 398 -0.53 19.53 -24.96
C GLY A 398 0.82 20.23 -24.80
N GLY A 399 0.93 21.52 -25.17
CA GLY A 399 2.21 22.24 -25.20
C GLY A 399 3.16 21.84 -26.34
N LEU A 400 2.69 21.04 -27.31
CA LEU A 400 3.44 20.64 -28.50
C LEU A 400 3.41 21.73 -29.58
N SER A 401 4.35 21.68 -30.52
CA SER A 401 4.39 22.59 -31.68
C SER A 401 3.08 22.52 -32.48
N ALA A 402 2.52 23.67 -32.86
CA ALA A 402 1.28 23.75 -33.65
C ALA A 402 1.42 23.15 -35.07
N VAL A 403 2.65 23.00 -35.59
CA VAL A 403 2.90 22.44 -36.92
C VAL A 403 2.51 20.96 -36.95
N GLY A 404 1.54 20.62 -37.78
CA GLY A 404 1.03 19.25 -37.94
C GLY A 404 -0.08 18.85 -36.96
N GLN A 405 -0.54 19.76 -36.09
CA GLN A 405 -1.74 19.54 -35.28
C GLN A 405 -3.02 19.89 -36.06
N PHE A 406 -4.09 19.14 -35.81
CA PHE A 406 -5.43 19.41 -36.31
C PHE A 406 -6.35 19.81 -35.17
N ALA A 407 -7.44 20.51 -35.49
CA ALA A 407 -8.46 20.83 -34.49
C ALA A 407 -9.09 19.56 -33.91
N SER A 408 -9.18 19.47 -32.59
CA SER A 408 -9.82 18.37 -31.87
C SER A 408 -11.14 18.83 -31.23
N SER A 409 -12.11 17.92 -31.18
CA SER A 409 -13.34 18.15 -30.41
C SER A 409 -13.06 17.94 -28.92
N VAL A 410 -13.44 18.92 -28.11
CA VAL A 410 -13.42 18.83 -26.64
C VAL A 410 -14.85 19.00 -26.12
N GLY A 411 -15.29 18.14 -25.21
CA GLY A 411 -16.63 18.24 -24.63
C GLY A 411 -17.01 17.03 -23.78
N ILE A 412 -18.02 17.23 -22.92
CA ILE A 412 -18.69 16.14 -22.20
C ILE A 412 -19.74 15.57 -23.16
N ASN A 413 -19.48 14.38 -23.72
CA ASN A 413 -20.38 13.72 -24.65
C ASN A 413 -21.35 12.79 -23.90
N PHE A 414 -22.63 13.11 -23.92
CA PHE A 414 -23.69 12.27 -23.33
C PHE A 414 -24.24 11.32 -24.39
N TRP A 415 -24.00 10.01 -24.22
CA TRP A 415 -24.41 8.99 -25.19
C TRP A 415 -25.23 7.89 -24.51
N ASN A 416 -26.34 7.47 -25.14
CA ASN A 416 -27.12 6.33 -24.66
C ASN A 416 -26.38 5.03 -25.00
N ASN A 417 -25.94 4.31 -23.96
CA ASN A 417 -25.37 2.97 -24.06
C ASN A 417 -26.28 1.99 -23.28
N ASN A 418 -27.45 1.70 -23.87
CA ASN A 418 -28.53 0.86 -23.35
C ASN A 418 -29.33 1.45 -22.16
N ALA A 419 -29.11 2.72 -21.79
CA ALA A 419 -29.87 3.44 -20.77
C ALA A 419 -29.93 4.95 -21.06
N VAL A 420 -30.98 5.62 -20.59
CA VAL A 420 -31.17 7.08 -20.73
C VAL A 420 -30.74 7.83 -19.47
N PHE A 421 -30.16 9.02 -19.64
CA PHE A 421 -29.92 9.97 -18.56
C PHE A 421 -31.18 10.79 -18.30
N ASP A 422 -31.50 11.07 -17.02
CA ASP A 422 -32.59 11.99 -16.66
C ASP A 422 -32.21 13.47 -16.90
N LYS A 423 -30.94 13.83 -16.65
CA LYS A 423 -30.32 15.15 -16.91
C LYS A 423 -28.89 14.95 -17.39
N GLY A 424 -28.41 15.81 -18.30
CA GLY A 424 -27.01 15.83 -18.73
C GLY A 424 -26.14 16.71 -17.83
N ILE A 425 -26.51 17.98 -17.67
CA ILE A 425 -25.85 18.96 -16.80
C ILE A 425 -26.89 19.47 -15.79
N SER A 426 -26.51 19.57 -14.52
CA SER A 426 -27.35 20.08 -13.44
C SER A 426 -26.51 20.94 -12.50
N PHE A 427 -27.05 22.07 -12.07
CA PHE A 427 -26.42 22.98 -11.11
C PHE A 427 -27.29 23.05 -9.85
N GLY A 428 -26.69 22.81 -8.67
CA GLY A 428 -27.40 22.88 -7.39
C GLY A 428 -27.78 24.32 -7.02
N PHE A 429 -28.88 24.49 -6.28
CA PHE A 429 -29.44 25.81 -5.96
C PHE A 429 -28.45 26.78 -5.27
N THR A 430 -27.58 26.27 -4.38
CA THR A 430 -26.50 27.04 -3.73
C THR A 430 -25.12 26.83 -4.35
N ALA A 431 -25.01 26.22 -5.54
CA ALA A 431 -23.72 25.86 -6.15
C ALA A 431 -23.04 27.02 -6.89
N ILE A 432 -23.78 28.10 -7.19
CA ILE A 432 -23.28 29.23 -7.98
C ILE A 432 -23.18 30.47 -7.09
N ASN A 433 -22.04 31.15 -7.12
CA ASN A 433 -21.85 32.38 -6.35
C ASN A 433 -22.82 33.49 -6.78
N GLY A 434 -23.31 34.29 -5.83
CA GLY A 434 -24.19 35.43 -6.05
C GLY A 434 -25.70 35.16 -5.94
N THR A 435 -26.15 33.89 -5.89
CA THR A 435 -27.56 33.53 -5.68
C THR A 435 -27.71 32.17 -5.00
N ASN A 436 -28.83 31.93 -4.33
CA ASN A 436 -29.27 30.59 -3.92
C ASN A 436 -30.39 30.00 -4.80
N GLY A 437 -30.68 30.61 -5.96
CA GLY A 437 -31.76 30.19 -6.86
C GLY A 437 -33.18 30.48 -6.38
N THR A 438 -33.36 31.11 -5.21
CA THR A 438 -34.67 31.47 -4.62
C THR A 438 -34.77 32.93 -4.16
N ASP A 439 -33.66 33.67 -4.19
CA ASP A 439 -33.50 35.01 -3.64
C ASP A 439 -33.72 36.14 -4.66
N GLY A 440 -33.95 35.81 -5.93
CA GLY A 440 -34.12 36.78 -7.02
C GLY A 440 -32.81 37.42 -7.52
N ASN A 441 -31.65 36.99 -6.98
CA ASN A 441 -30.35 37.38 -7.48
C ASN A 441 -29.96 36.54 -8.72
N THR A 442 -28.85 36.92 -9.38
CA THR A 442 -28.33 36.22 -10.56
C THR A 442 -26.91 35.72 -10.30
N GLY A 443 -26.62 34.48 -10.69
CA GLY A 443 -25.28 33.89 -10.71
C GLY A 443 -24.87 33.43 -12.11
N GLU A 444 -23.57 33.36 -12.38
CA GLU A 444 -23.04 32.95 -13.68
C GLU A 444 -22.76 31.43 -13.70
N ALA A 445 -23.65 30.65 -14.32
CA ALA A 445 -23.48 29.19 -14.44
C ALA A 445 -22.65 28.76 -15.66
N ILE A 446 -22.67 29.55 -16.75
CA ILE A 446 -21.92 29.28 -17.99
C ILE A 446 -21.43 30.62 -18.57
N ALA A 447 -20.11 30.80 -18.63
CA ALA A 447 -19.45 31.96 -19.26
C ALA A 447 -18.95 31.61 -20.66
N MET A 448 -19.23 32.45 -21.66
CA MET A 448 -18.82 32.23 -23.06
C MET A 448 -18.33 33.55 -23.69
N ALA A 449 -17.29 33.48 -24.52
CA ALA A 449 -16.82 34.63 -25.28
C ALA A 449 -17.84 35.02 -26.38
N THR A 450 -17.92 36.31 -26.72
CA THR A 450 -18.75 36.79 -27.82
C THR A 450 -18.40 36.08 -29.14
N GLY A 451 -19.41 35.65 -29.89
CA GLY A 451 -19.24 34.82 -31.09
C GLY A 451 -19.26 33.31 -30.84
N HIS A 452 -19.08 32.83 -29.60
CA HIS A 452 -19.34 31.44 -29.24
C HIS A 452 -20.86 31.19 -29.16
N ALA A 453 -21.28 29.92 -29.31
CA ALA A 453 -22.67 29.58 -29.50
C ALA A 453 -23.08 28.23 -28.90
N ILE A 454 -24.31 28.15 -28.38
CA ILE A 454 -25.00 26.89 -28.05
C ILE A 454 -25.85 26.51 -29.26
N THR A 455 -25.63 25.32 -29.83
CA THR A 455 -26.29 24.85 -31.06
C THR A 455 -27.14 23.63 -30.77
N TYR A 456 -28.40 23.67 -31.18
CA TYR A 456 -29.34 22.56 -31.11
C TYR A 456 -29.45 21.90 -32.48
N TYR A 457 -29.51 20.57 -32.52
CA TYR A 457 -29.65 19.77 -33.74
C TYR A 457 -30.99 19.03 -33.71
N TYR A 458 -31.64 18.88 -34.87
CA TYR A 458 -32.85 18.06 -35.00
C TYR A 458 -32.60 16.72 -35.72
N GLY A 459 -31.45 16.59 -36.38
CA GLY A 459 -31.05 15.40 -37.12
C GLY A 459 -29.54 15.32 -37.29
N ASN A 460 -29.05 14.21 -37.83
CA ASN A 460 -27.63 13.99 -38.05
C ASN A 460 -27.02 15.10 -38.91
N ASN A 461 -26.06 15.86 -38.35
CA ASN A 461 -25.44 17.05 -38.92
C ASN A 461 -26.39 18.22 -39.28
N THR A 462 -27.68 18.15 -38.98
CA THR A 462 -28.65 19.22 -39.28
C THR A 462 -29.02 20.03 -38.05
N LYS A 463 -28.54 21.27 -38.02
CA LYS A 463 -28.83 22.26 -36.99
C LYS A 463 -30.32 22.61 -37.02
N SER A 464 -30.94 22.73 -35.85
CA SER A 464 -32.29 23.25 -35.66
C SER A 464 -32.23 24.76 -35.45
N TRP A 465 -31.49 25.18 -34.42
CA TRP A 465 -31.29 26.57 -34.06
C TRP A 465 -29.99 26.79 -33.28
N THR A 466 -29.61 28.05 -33.10
CA THR A 466 -28.38 28.46 -32.41
C THR A 466 -28.66 29.69 -31.57
N LEU A 467 -28.16 29.68 -30.33
CA LEU A 467 -28.12 30.82 -29.42
C LEU A 467 -26.68 31.34 -29.30
N LYS A 468 -26.48 32.63 -29.56
CA LYS A 468 -25.17 33.30 -29.48
C LYS A 468 -25.32 34.79 -29.18
N ALA A 469 -24.25 35.40 -28.66
CA ALA A 469 -24.07 36.84 -28.60
C ALA A 469 -23.11 37.31 -29.71
N ASN A 470 -23.39 38.47 -30.32
CA ASN A 470 -22.54 39.04 -31.37
C ASN A 470 -21.24 39.67 -30.79
N THR A 471 -20.26 39.99 -31.65
CA THR A 471 -18.89 40.44 -31.27
C THR A 471 -18.78 41.86 -30.69
N THR A 472 -19.88 42.43 -30.20
CA THR A 472 -19.93 43.78 -29.60
C THR A 472 -20.33 43.71 -28.13
N VAL A 473 -19.94 44.72 -27.35
CA VAL A 473 -20.34 44.83 -25.94
C VAL A 473 -21.86 45.01 -25.86
N ASN A 474 -22.56 44.09 -25.20
CA ASN A 474 -24.03 43.94 -25.22
C ASN A 474 -24.60 43.56 -26.61
N GLY A 475 -23.88 42.76 -27.41
CA GLY A 475 -24.36 42.30 -28.72
C GLY A 475 -25.67 41.51 -28.67
N ASP A 476 -26.47 41.60 -29.73
CA ASP A 476 -27.84 41.07 -29.78
C ASP A 476 -27.93 39.56 -29.48
N TYR A 477 -29.01 39.17 -28.82
CA TYR A 477 -29.40 37.77 -28.65
C TYR A 477 -29.98 37.23 -29.96
N VAL A 478 -29.18 36.44 -30.68
CA VAL A 478 -29.60 35.86 -31.96
C VAL A 478 -30.15 34.45 -31.73
N PHE A 479 -31.45 34.27 -31.95
CA PHE A 479 -32.09 32.97 -32.16
C PHE A 479 -32.21 32.69 -33.67
N SER A 480 -31.13 32.18 -34.26
CA SER A 480 -31.14 31.81 -35.69
C SER A 480 -31.59 30.37 -35.87
N THR A 481 -32.62 30.12 -36.69
CA THR A 481 -33.01 28.75 -37.09
C THR A 481 -32.34 28.36 -38.41
N ALA A 482 -32.41 27.07 -38.77
CA ALA A 482 -31.99 26.60 -40.10
C ALA A 482 -33.03 26.83 -41.22
N GLY A 483 -34.21 27.38 -40.88
CA GLY A 483 -35.25 27.74 -41.85
C GLY A 483 -35.22 29.22 -42.23
N THR A 484 -36.25 29.70 -42.92
CA THR A 484 -36.41 31.10 -43.34
C THR A 484 -36.87 32.04 -42.23
N GLY A 485 -37.22 31.54 -41.04
CA GLY A 485 -37.64 32.34 -39.89
C GLY A 485 -36.54 32.50 -38.84
N ASN A 486 -36.20 33.73 -38.51
CA ASN A 486 -35.35 34.08 -37.37
C ASN A 486 -36.14 34.98 -36.42
N VAL A 487 -36.18 34.62 -35.13
CA VAL A 487 -36.66 35.55 -34.09
C VAL A 487 -35.46 36.37 -33.64
N ASN A 488 -35.14 37.40 -34.40
CA ASN A 488 -34.21 38.43 -33.95
C ASN A 488 -34.93 39.25 -32.88
N VAL A 489 -34.54 39.08 -31.61
CA VAL A 489 -34.89 40.01 -30.53
C VAL A 489 -33.70 40.96 -30.37
N PRO A 490 -33.63 42.06 -31.13
CA PRO A 490 -32.56 43.02 -30.97
C PRO A 490 -32.63 43.65 -29.58
N ARG A 491 -31.51 44.22 -29.13
CA ARG A 491 -31.40 44.81 -27.79
C ARG A 491 -32.45 45.91 -27.57
N LEU A 492 -33.43 45.66 -26.69
CA LEU A 492 -34.49 46.60 -26.26
C LEU A 492 -33.99 47.92 -25.62
N THR A 493 -32.67 48.14 -25.55
CA THR A 493 -32.04 49.40 -25.11
C THR A 493 -31.20 50.06 -26.22
N ALA A 494 -31.39 49.68 -27.48
CA ALA A 494 -30.86 50.41 -28.65
C ALA A 494 -31.75 50.29 -29.90
N ASP A 495 -32.42 49.15 -30.11
CA ASP A 495 -33.24 48.86 -31.27
C ASP A 495 -34.65 48.39 -30.87
N GLN A 496 -35.64 48.74 -31.69
CA GLN A 496 -37.04 48.30 -31.55
C GLN A 496 -37.25 46.94 -32.25
N ILE A 497 -38.44 46.35 -32.11
CA ILE A 497 -38.86 45.21 -32.95
C ILE A 497 -38.89 45.69 -34.41
N LYS A 498 -38.03 45.11 -35.26
CA LYS A 498 -37.88 45.50 -36.67
C LYS A 498 -38.71 44.60 -37.57
N PHE A 499 -39.58 45.23 -38.37
CA PHE A 499 -40.27 44.60 -39.48
C PHE A 499 -39.42 44.68 -40.75
N PRO A 500 -39.53 43.72 -41.69
CA PRO A 500 -38.80 43.77 -42.95
C PRO A 500 -39.31 44.94 -43.82
N ALA A 501 -38.41 45.59 -44.57
CA ALA A 501 -38.75 46.71 -45.46
C ALA A 501 -39.65 46.31 -46.66
N THR A 502 -39.82 45.01 -46.89
CA THR A 502 -40.85 44.46 -47.77
C THR A 502 -41.74 43.57 -46.90
N GLN A 503 -43.06 43.83 -46.92
CA GLN A 503 -44.06 43.01 -46.23
C GLN A 503 -43.86 41.51 -46.58
N VAL A 504 -44.07 40.63 -45.60
CA VAL A 504 -44.16 39.18 -45.81
C VAL A 504 -45.59 38.76 -45.47
N PRO A 505 -46.54 38.80 -46.43
CA PRO A 505 -47.97 38.75 -46.12
C PRO A 505 -48.41 37.44 -45.46
N SER A 506 -49.30 37.53 -44.48
CA SER A 506 -49.94 36.37 -43.84
C SER A 506 -51.46 36.38 -44.04
N SER A 507 -52.04 35.19 -44.19
CA SER A 507 -53.49 34.99 -44.20
C SER A 507 -54.08 34.60 -42.84
N ASP A 508 -53.23 34.37 -41.83
CA ASP A 508 -53.66 34.11 -40.45
C ASP A 508 -53.99 35.43 -39.74
N ALA A 509 -55.23 35.54 -39.27
CA ALA A 509 -55.75 36.71 -38.55
C ALA A 509 -54.99 37.04 -37.24
N ASN A 510 -54.15 36.13 -36.74
CA ASN A 510 -53.34 36.31 -35.53
C ASN A 510 -51.86 36.66 -35.83
N THR A 511 -51.48 36.82 -37.11
CA THR A 511 -50.13 37.27 -37.48
C THR A 511 -50.09 38.79 -37.65
N LEU A 512 -49.16 39.46 -36.97
CA LEU A 512 -48.77 40.84 -37.31
C LEU A 512 -47.68 40.77 -38.39
N ASP A 513 -48.10 40.85 -39.64
CA ASP A 513 -47.27 40.62 -40.84
C ASP A 513 -46.73 41.91 -41.48
N ASP A 514 -47.23 43.07 -41.05
CA ASP A 514 -46.91 44.38 -41.62
C ASP A 514 -46.89 45.50 -40.57
N TYR A 515 -45.90 46.36 -40.66
CA TYR A 515 -45.82 47.64 -39.94
C TYR A 515 -44.97 48.61 -40.75
N GLU A 516 -45.59 49.66 -41.29
CA GLU A 516 -44.90 50.70 -42.05
C GLU A 516 -45.40 52.10 -41.65
N GLU A 517 -44.45 52.98 -41.34
CA GLU A 517 -44.65 54.41 -41.20
C GLU A 517 -44.02 55.12 -42.39
N GLY A 518 -44.75 56.04 -43.02
CA GLY A 518 -44.26 56.68 -44.24
C GLY A 518 -44.98 57.97 -44.60
N THR A 519 -44.43 58.64 -45.61
CA THR A 519 -45.05 59.80 -46.25
C THR A 519 -45.40 59.47 -47.69
N TRP A 520 -46.45 60.11 -48.20
CA TRP A 520 -46.77 60.09 -49.63
C TRP A 520 -47.20 61.49 -50.08
N THR A 521 -47.14 61.72 -51.39
CA THR A 521 -47.63 62.96 -52.01
C THR A 521 -48.98 62.64 -52.67
N PRO A 522 -50.12 63.07 -52.10
CA PRO A 522 -51.42 62.84 -52.72
C PRO A 522 -51.55 63.64 -54.01
N THR A 523 -51.99 62.99 -55.10
CA THR A 523 -52.44 63.69 -56.31
C THR A 523 -53.83 64.26 -56.04
N ILE A 524 -54.01 65.55 -56.30
CA ILE A 524 -55.25 66.28 -56.02
C ILE A 524 -56.03 66.52 -57.31
N THR A 525 -57.29 66.10 -57.35
CA THR A 525 -58.23 66.33 -58.46
C THR A 525 -59.57 66.81 -57.92
N ALA A 526 -60.44 67.31 -58.79
CA ALA A 526 -61.79 67.71 -58.42
C ALA A 526 -62.80 66.65 -58.91
N THR A 527 -63.99 66.62 -58.30
CA THR A 527 -65.09 65.79 -58.80
C THR A 527 -65.53 66.21 -60.21
N SER A 528 -65.39 67.49 -60.55
CA SER A 528 -65.57 68.04 -61.91
C SER A 528 -64.62 69.20 -62.16
N GLY A 529 -64.16 69.36 -63.41
CA GLY A 529 -63.17 70.36 -63.79
C GLY A 529 -61.76 70.08 -63.26
N THR A 530 -60.85 71.05 -63.38
CA THR A 530 -59.44 70.91 -63.01
C THR A 530 -58.94 72.08 -62.16
N PHE A 531 -58.10 71.76 -61.18
CA PHE A 531 -57.33 72.76 -60.43
C PHE A 531 -56.23 73.36 -61.30
N THR A 532 -55.96 74.66 -61.14
CA THR A 532 -54.79 75.30 -61.75
C THR A 532 -53.54 75.11 -60.92
N SER A 533 -53.66 75.16 -59.59
CA SER A 533 -52.53 74.92 -58.68
C SER A 533 -53.00 74.44 -57.31
N THR A 534 -52.47 73.28 -56.91
CA THR A 534 -52.66 72.64 -55.60
C THR A 534 -51.34 72.03 -55.14
N SER A 535 -51.14 71.95 -53.83
CA SER A 535 -50.09 71.12 -53.23
C SER A 535 -50.69 70.25 -52.13
N ALA A 536 -50.08 69.09 -51.87
CA ALA A 536 -50.51 68.23 -50.78
C ALA A 536 -49.35 67.43 -50.18
N THR A 537 -49.48 67.10 -48.90
CA THR A 537 -48.58 66.21 -48.16
C THR A 537 -49.41 65.21 -47.36
N GLY A 538 -48.96 63.95 -47.32
CA GLY A 538 -49.59 62.88 -46.56
C GLY A 538 -48.59 62.13 -45.70
N SER A 539 -49.03 61.68 -44.52
CA SER A 539 -48.28 60.79 -43.62
C SER A 539 -49.19 59.66 -43.15
N TYR A 540 -48.70 58.41 -43.18
CA TYR A 540 -49.44 57.22 -42.77
C TYR A 540 -48.68 56.39 -41.74
N THR A 541 -49.46 55.61 -40.98
CA THR A 541 -49.00 54.47 -40.18
C THR A 541 -49.90 53.29 -40.52
N LYS A 542 -49.32 52.16 -40.93
CA LYS A 542 -50.03 50.92 -41.22
C LYS A 542 -49.67 49.86 -40.20
N ILE A 543 -50.66 49.11 -39.73
CA ILE A 543 -50.51 48.02 -38.78
C ILE A 543 -51.34 46.85 -39.33
N GLY A 544 -50.67 45.87 -39.94
CA GLY A 544 -51.30 44.83 -40.75
C GLY A 544 -52.19 45.45 -41.83
N ARG A 545 -53.51 45.25 -41.70
CA ARG A 545 -54.52 45.77 -42.65
C ARG A 545 -55.10 47.14 -42.30
N LEU A 546 -54.80 47.71 -41.14
CA LEU A 546 -55.32 49.01 -40.72
C LEU A 546 -54.34 50.12 -41.12
N VAL A 547 -54.80 51.11 -41.89
CA VAL A 547 -54.02 52.30 -42.27
C VAL A 547 -54.61 53.52 -41.58
N SER A 548 -53.84 54.18 -40.73
CA SER A 548 -54.11 55.52 -40.22
C SER A 548 -53.41 56.55 -41.11
N ILE A 549 -54.11 57.59 -41.53
CA ILE A 549 -53.53 58.64 -42.39
C ILE A 549 -53.87 60.05 -41.93
N ARG A 550 -52.99 60.99 -42.26
CA ARG A 550 -53.20 62.44 -42.19
C ARG A 550 -52.77 63.08 -43.50
N VAL A 551 -53.60 63.97 -44.04
CA VAL A 551 -53.37 64.72 -45.27
C VAL A 551 -53.53 66.21 -45.01
N SER A 552 -52.64 67.01 -45.60
CA SER A 552 -52.76 68.46 -45.72
C SER A 552 -52.81 68.83 -47.20
N ILE A 553 -53.89 69.49 -47.64
CA ILE A 553 -54.08 69.97 -49.02
C ILE A 553 -54.14 71.50 -49.00
N THR A 554 -53.42 72.16 -49.90
CA THR A 554 -53.53 73.60 -50.13
C THR A 554 -53.98 73.85 -51.56
N ILE A 555 -55.09 74.59 -51.72
CA ILE A 555 -55.63 75.00 -53.03
C ILE A 555 -55.17 76.43 -53.29
N THR A 556 -54.11 76.60 -54.07
CA THR A 556 -53.58 77.93 -54.43
C THR A 556 -54.53 78.62 -55.41
N THR A 557 -54.92 77.92 -56.49
CA THR A 557 -55.75 78.48 -57.56
C THR A 557 -56.74 77.44 -58.08
N VAL A 558 -58.04 77.77 -58.01
CA VAL A 558 -59.16 76.85 -58.29
C VAL A 558 -59.27 76.43 -59.75
N GLY A 559 -59.00 77.33 -60.72
CA GLY A 559 -59.20 77.02 -62.13
C GLY A 559 -60.66 76.78 -62.47
N THR A 560 -60.98 75.59 -62.99
CA THR A 560 -62.36 75.15 -63.31
C THR A 560 -62.91 74.13 -62.32
N ALA A 561 -62.14 73.79 -61.28
CA ALA A 561 -62.50 72.77 -60.29
C ALA A 561 -63.82 73.09 -59.57
N SER A 562 -64.67 72.08 -59.43
CA SER A 562 -65.96 72.14 -58.72
C SER A 562 -66.34 70.77 -58.13
N GLY A 563 -67.31 70.77 -57.20
CA GLY A 563 -67.69 69.58 -56.45
C GLY A 563 -66.78 69.31 -55.25
N GLY A 564 -66.45 68.05 -54.97
CA GLY A 564 -65.55 67.67 -53.88
C GLY A 564 -64.07 67.63 -54.28
N VAL A 565 -63.20 67.75 -53.27
CA VAL A 565 -61.74 67.66 -53.42
C VAL A 565 -61.32 66.21 -53.30
N VAL A 566 -60.84 65.62 -54.38
CA VAL A 566 -60.41 64.23 -54.46
C VAL A 566 -58.89 64.15 -54.25
N PHE A 567 -58.43 63.22 -53.42
CA PHE A 567 -57.01 62.97 -53.20
C PHE A 567 -56.68 61.47 -53.25
N THR A 568 -55.49 61.10 -53.74
CA THR A 568 -55.04 59.69 -53.75
C THR A 568 -54.63 59.19 -52.38
N LEU A 569 -54.96 57.93 -52.10
CA LEU A 569 -54.56 57.18 -50.92
C LEU A 569 -53.16 56.56 -51.10
N PRO A 570 -52.43 56.27 -50.01
CA PRO A 570 -51.14 55.57 -50.10
C PRO A 570 -51.32 54.09 -50.50
N PHE A 571 -52.47 53.48 -50.16
CA PHE A 571 -52.82 52.10 -50.47
C PHE A 571 -54.28 51.99 -50.91
N THR A 572 -54.60 51.05 -51.81
CA THR A 572 -55.98 50.74 -52.22
C THR A 572 -56.81 50.27 -51.03
N ALA A 573 -57.99 50.85 -50.82
CA ALA A 573 -58.89 50.43 -49.75
C ALA A 573 -59.50 49.04 -50.01
N ASN A 574 -59.82 48.33 -48.93
CA ASN A 574 -60.49 47.03 -48.94
C ASN A 574 -61.80 47.10 -49.76
N ALA A 575 -62.11 46.04 -50.51
CA ALA A 575 -63.34 45.95 -51.32
C ALA A 575 -64.64 46.07 -50.51
N THR A 576 -64.62 45.65 -49.23
CA THR A 576 -65.82 45.59 -48.38
C THR A 576 -65.77 46.68 -47.30
N GLY A 577 -66.03 47.93 -47.69
CA GLY A 577 -66.22 49.03 -46.74
C GLY A 577 -66.35 50.41 -47.37
N GLY A 578 -67.10 51.29 -46.71
CA GLY A 578 -67.07 52.73 -46.95
C GLY A 578 -66.46 53.40 -45.72
N TRP A 579 -65.32 54.07 -45.87
CA TRP A 579 -64.56 54.62 -44.75
C TRP A 579 -64.71 56.13 -44.68
N GLY A 580 -65.12 56.62 -43.52
CA GLY A 580 -65.27 58.05 -43.24
C GLY A 580 -64.01 58.63 -42.59
N MET A 581 -63.59 59.80 -43.05
CA MET A 581 -62.55 60.61 -42.42
C MET A 581 -63.11 61.97 -42.04
N ALA A 582 -62.48 62.62 -41.06
CA ALA A 582 -62.86 63.95 -40.60
C ALA A 582 -61.70 64.93 -40.77
N GLY A 583 -62.03 66.22 -40.84
CA GLY A 583 -61.02 67.25 -40.99
C GLY A 583 -61.54 68.64 -40.68
N ARG A 584 -60.71 69.64 -40.96
CA ARG A 584 -61.05 71.06 -40.86
C ARG A 584 -60.33 71.86 -41.93
N GLU A 585 -60.99 72.86 -42.48
CA GLU A 585 -60.34 73.90 -43.28
C GLU A 585 -59.73 74.97 -42.36
N ASN A 586 -58.44 75.25 -42.51
CA ASN A 586 -57.61 75.94 -41.51
C ASN A 586 -57.17 77.35 -41.90
N ALA A 587 -57.41 77.82 -43.12
CA ALA A 587 -56.93 79.11 -43.61
C ALA A 587 -58.02 80.21 -43.69
N SER A 588 -59.28 79.86 -43.99
CA SER A 588 -60.28 80.85 -44.41
C SER A 588 -61.61 80.80 -43.63
N THR A 589 -62.24 79.64 -43.58
CA THR A 589 -63.61 79.41 -43.08
C THR A 589 -63.66 78.75 -41.72
N GLY A 590 -62.67 77.92 -41.38
CA GLY A 590 -62.68 77.14 -40.14
C GLY A 590 -63.70 75.99 -40.11
N LYS A 591 -64.40 75.71 -41.22
CA LYS A 591 -65.46 74.70 -41.30
C LYS A 591 -64.91 73.28 -41.13
N MET A 592 -65.72 72.41 -40.51
CA MET A 592 -65.46 70.97 -40.46
C MET A 592 -65.58 70.33 -41.85
N LEU A 593 -64.66 69.40 -42.13
CA LEU A 593 -64.62 68.59 -43.34
C LEU A 593 -65.04 67.15 -43.02
N GLN A 594 -65.63 66.51 -44.01
CA GLN A 594 -65.79 65.07 -44.11
C GLN A 594 -65.07 64.59 -45.37
N SER A 595 -64.53 63.37 -45.36
CA SER A 595 -64.13 62.71 -46.61
C SER A 595 -64.55 61.25 -46.61
N LEU A 596 -64.87 60.74 -47.80
CA LEU A 596 -65.37 59.39 -48.01
C LEU A 596 -64.40 58.61 -48.89
N ILE A 597 -64.06 57.40 -48.45
CA ILE A 597 -63.36 56.37 -49.23
C ILE A 597 -64.37 55.28 -49.56
N LEU A 598 -64.45 54.88 -50.82
CA LEU A 598 -65.30 53.76 -51.27
C LEU A 598 -64.51 52.44 -51.28
N GLY A 599 -65.21 51.32 -51.31
CA GLY A 599 -64.58 50.00 -51.42
C GLY A 599 -63.74 49.89 -52.70
N SER A 600 -62.56 49.28 -52.59
CA SER A 600 -61.57 49.19 -53.69
C SER A 600 -61.05 50.54 -54.22
N ALA A 601 -61.35 51.67 -53.57
CA ALA A 601 -60.90 52.98 -54.04
C ALA A 601 -59.40 53.20 -53.78
N THR A 602 -58.75 53.88 -54.73
CA THR A 602 -57.39 54.45 -54.60
C THR A 602 -57.43 55.93 -54.23
N THR A 603 -58.61 56.49 -53.97
CA THR A 603 -58.85 57.90 -53.67
C THR A 603 -59.88 58.09 -52.56
N SER A 604 -59.88 59.28 -51.96
CA SER A 604 -60.93 59.79 -51.08
C SER A 604 -61.49 61.10 -51.64
N ASN A 605 -62.78 61.38 -51.41
CA ASN A 605 -63.43 62.63 -51.83
C ASN A 605 -63.88 63.45 -50.61
N ALA A 606 -63.46 64.72 -50.53
CA ALA A 606 -63.66 65.60 -49.39
C ALA A 606 -64.61 66.77 -49.66
N PHE A 607 -65.47 67.04 -48.68
CA PHE A 607 -66.46 68.11 -48.67
C PHE A 607 -66.48 68.79 -47.30
N TYR A 608 -67.16 69.93 -47.17
CA TYR A 608 -67.61 70.37 -45.86
C TYR A 608 -68.67 69.40 -45.31
N TYR A 609 -68.81 69.37 -43.97
CA TYR A 609 -69.75 68.47 -43.27
C TYR A 609 -71.23 68.64 -43.70
N ASP A 610 -71.56 69.78 -44.30
CA ASP A 610 -72.88 70.15 -44.82
C ASP A 610 -73.07 69.74 -46.31
N ASN A 611 -72.19 68.88 -46.84
CA ASN A 611 -72.07 68.48 -48.25
C ASN A 611 -71.75 69.63 -49.23
N THR A 612 -71.42 70.84 -48.76
CA THR A 612 -70.98 71.93 -49.64
C THR A 612 -69.52 71.75 -50.07
N SER A 613 -69.16 72.34 -51.21
CA SER A 613 -67.82 72.22 -51.78
C SER A 613 -66.75 72.86 -50.88
N ALA A 614 -65.68 72.11 -50.61
CA ALA A 614 -64.48 72.61 -49.94
C ALA A 614 -63.49 73.32 -50.90
N ILE A 615 -63.87 73.53 -52.16
CA ILE A 615 -63.03 74.17 -53.18
C ILE A 615 -63.11 75.70 -53.04
N ALA A 616 -62.04 76.30 -52.55
CA ALA A 616 -61.85 77.75 -52.55
C ALA A 616 -60.36 78.09 -52.75
N ALA A 617 -60.07 79.24 -53.38
CA ALA A 617 -58.70 79.72 -53.52
C ALA A 617 -58.15 80.14 -52.14
N GLY A 618 -56.92 79.72 -51.84
CA GLY A 618 -56.29 79.89 -50.54
C GLY A 618 -56.73 78.90 -49.45
N ALA A 619 -57.62 77.95 -49.74
CA ALA A 619 -58.07 76.98 -48.75
C ALA A 619 -56.96 76.01 -48.34
N ASN A 620 -56.86 75.73 -47.03
CA ASN A 620 -55.97 74.68 -46.50
C ASN A 620 -56.81 73.62 -45.76
N LEU A 621 -56.87 72.41 -46.30
CA LEU A 621 -57.67 71.30 -45.80
C LEU A 621 -56.79 70.32 -45.03
N ILE A 622 -57.05 70.13 -43.74
CA ILE A 622 -56.40 69.10 -42.93
C ILE A 622 -57.41 67.98 -42.69
N ILE A 623 -57.12 66.76 -43.14
CA ILE A 623 -58.01 65.60 -43.08
C ILE A 623 -57.25 64.43 -42.46
N SER A 624 -57.90 63.68 -41.57
CA SER A 624 -57.31 62.49 -40.92
C SER A 624 -58.36 61.44 -40.58
N GLY A 625 -57.92 60.19 -40.53
CA GLY A 625 -58.80 59.05 -40.23
C GLY A 625 -58.11 57.72 -40.52
N THR A 626 -58.87 56.65 -40.40
CA THR A 626 -58.40 55.27 -40.58
C THR A 626 -59.24 54.55 -41.63
N TYR A 627 -58.60 53.70 -42.43
CA TYR A 627 -59.27 52.79 -43.35
C TYR A 627 -58.58 51.44 -43.39
N TRP A 628 -59.24 50.43 -43.94
CA TRP A 628 -58.67 49.10 -44.12
C TRP A 628 -58.25 48.87 -45.56
N VAL A 629 -57.16 48.13 -45.75
CA VAL A 629 -56.70 47.57 -47.04
C VAL A 629 -57.11 46.10 -47.16
#